data_AF-A0A1G5CRM8-F1
#
_entry.id   AF-A0A1G5CRM8-F1
#
_cell.length_a   1.000
_cell.length_b   1.000
_cell.length_c   1.000
_cell.angle_alpha   90.00
_cell.angle_beta   90.00
_cell.angle_gamma   90.00
#
_symmetry.space_group_name_H-M   'P 1'
#
loop_
_entity.id
_entity.type
_entity.pdbx_description
1 polymer ?
#
loop_
_entity_poly.entity_id
_entity_poly.type
_entity_poly.pdbx_seq_one_letter_code
_entity_poly.pdbx_strand_id
1 'polypeptide(L)' 'MVTKEKLTRINELARIAKNGELTDEEKSEQKALREEYIEAFRKTFKKQLESIELVD' A
#
# COMPACT_ATOMS: atom_id res chain seq x y z
N MET A 1 2.78 6.79 -8.14
CA MET A 1 1.39 6.56 -7.68
C MET A 1 1.12 5.08 -7.86
N VAL A 2 0.64 4.40 -6.82
CA VAL A 2 0.25 2.99 -6.95
C VAL A 2 -1.01 2.91 -7.80
N THR A 3 -1.03 2.02 -8.78
CA THR A 3 -2.19 1.85 -9.66
C THR A 3 -3.35 1.25 -8.87
N LYS A 4 -4.59 1.56 -9.29
CA LYS A 4 -5.80 1.00 -8.65
C LYS A 4 -5.79 -0.53 -8.66
N GLU A 5 -5.24 -1.14 -9.70
CA GLU A 5 -5.10 -2.59 -9.84
C GLU A 5 -4.23 -3.21 -8.73
N LYS A 6 -3.07 -2.61 -8.42
CA LYS A 6 -2.21 -3.07 -7.32
C LYS A 6 -2.90 -2.92 -5.96
N LEU A 7 -3.67 -1.85 -5.77
CA LEU A 7 -4.45 -1.64 -4.55
C LEU A 7 -5.53 -2.71 -4.38
N THR A 8 -6.26 -3.03 -5.46
CA THR A 8 -7.25 -4.11 -5.48
C THR A 8 -6.59 -5.44 -5.11
N ARG A 9 -5.42 -5.74 -5.70
CA ARG A 9 -4.68 -6.97 -5.41
C ARG A 9 -4.24 -7.06 -3.94
N ILE A 10 -3.73 -5.97 -3.36
CA ILE A 10 -3.39 -5.91 -1.93
C ILE A 10 -4.62 -6.20 -1.06
N ASN A 11 -5.79 -5.66 -1.42
CA ASN A 11 -7.03 -5.87 -0.67
C ASN A 11 -7.54 -7.31 -0.81
N GLU A 12 -7.42 -7.92 -1.99
CA GLU A 12 -7.74 -9.34 -2.22
C GLU A 12 -6.86 -10.24 -1.34
N LEU A 13 -5.54 -10.05 -1.39
CA LEU A 13 -4.59 -10.80 -0.58
C LEU A 13 -4.84 -10.59 0.92
N ALA A 14 -5.17 -9.36 1.35
CA ALA A 14 -5.53 -9.07 2.73
C ALA A 14 -6.84 -9.75 3.16
N ARG A 15 -7.82 -9.86 2.26
CA ARG A 15 -9.09 -10.56 2.53
C ARG A 15 -8.88 -12.08 2.61
N ILE A 16 -8.03 -12.64 1.76
CA ILE A 16 -7.63 -14.05 1.81
C ILE A 16 -6.90 -14.33 3.14
N ALA A 17 -5.93 -13.50 3.52
CA ALA A 17 -5.20 -13.59 4.79
C ALA A 17 -6.10 -13.49 6.04
N LYS A 18 -7.23 -12.78 5.93
CA LYS A 18 -8.18 -12.61 7.03
C LYS A 18 -9.11 -13.81 7.17
N ASN A 19 -9.46 -14.45 6.05
CA ASN A 19 -10.42 -15.55 6.02
C ASN A 19 -9.77 -16.93 6.12
N GLY A 20 -8.45 -17.03 5.88
CA GLY A 20 -7.70 -18.28 5.92
C GLY A 20 -6.19 -18.00 5.99
N GLU A 21 -5.38 -18.97 5.57
CA GLU A 21 -3.93 -18.81 5.44
C GLU A 21 -3.54 -18.45 4.01
N LEU A 22 -2.69 -17.43 3.88
CA LEU A 22 -1.97 -17.17 2.64
C LEU A 22 -0.86 -18.22 2.46
N THR A 23 -0.68 -18.67 1.23
CA THR A 23 0.51 -19.44 0.85
C THR A 23 1.77 -18.57 0.97
N ASP A 24 2.95 -19.19 1.07
CA ASP A 24 4.22 -18.46 1.18
C ASP A 24 4.52 -17.56 -0.04
N GLU A 25 4.03 -17.98 -1.22
CA GLU A 25 4.09 -17.19 -2.46
C GLU A 25 3.22 -15.94 -2.35
N GLU A 26 1.98 -16.08 -1.91
CA GLU A 26 1.06 -14.94 -1.73
C GLU A 26 1.50 -14.00 -0.60
N LYS A 27 2.12 -14.53 0.47
CA LYS A 27 2.72 -13.70 1.52
C LYS A 27 3.86 -12.83 0.96
N SER A 28 4.70 -13.42 0.10
CA SER A 28 5.78 -12.69 -0.57
C SER A 28 5.24 -11.62 -1.52
N GLU A 29 4.22 -11.96 -2.32
CA GLU A 29 3.53 -11.02 -3.21
C GLU A 29 2.90 -9.86 -2.40
N GLN A 30 2.19 -10.18 -1.31
CA GLN A 30 1.56 -9.18 -0.45
C GLN A 30 2.60 -8.24 0.17
N LYS A 31 3.75 -8.77 0.60
CA LYS A 31 4.84 -7.98 1.18
C LYS A 31 5.42 -7.02 0.15
N ALA A 32 5.77 -7.52 -1.04
CA ALA A 32 6.33 -6.71 -2.12
C ALA A 32 5.37 -5.58 -2.55
N LEU A 33 4.08 -5.91 -2.71
CA LEU A 33 3.05 -4.93 -3.06
C LEU A 33 2.86 -3.88 -1.95
N ARG A 34 2.92 -4.28 -0.67
CA ARG A 34 2.84 -3.34 0.45
C ARG A 34 4.04 -2.42 0.54
N GLU A 35 5.25 -2.93 0.32
CA GLU A 35 6.46 -2.11 0.30
C GLU A 35 6.38 -1.04 -0.79
N GLU A 36 6.01 -1.43 -2.02
CA GLU A 36 5.81 -0.49 -3.12
C GLU A 36 4.74 0.57 -2.79
N TYR A 37 3.63 0.15 -2.16
CA TYR A 37 2.59 1.07 -1.71
C TYR A 37 3.09 2.07 -0.69
N ILE A 38 3.83 1.62 0.33
CA ILE A 38 4.36 2.49 1.38
C ILE A 38 5.36 3.48 0.81
N GLU A 39 6.24 3.08 -0.11
CA GLU A 39 7.19 4.00 -0.75
C GLU A 39 6.47 5.09 -1.55
N ALA A 40 5.49 4.70 -2.38
CA ALA A 40 4.70 5.66 -3.14
C ALA A 40 3.87 6.58 -2.23
N PHE A 41 3.33 6.04 -1.14
CA PHE A 41 2.59 6.79 -0.13
C PHE A 41 3.49 7.79 0.58
N ARG A 42 4.68 7.38 1.07
CA ARG A 42 5.65 8.27 1.73
C ARG A 42 6.06 9.44 0.84
N LYS A 43 6.32 9.19 -0.44
CA LYS A 43 6.65 10.25 -1.41
C LYS A 43 5.50 11.24 -1.58
N THR A 44 4.27 10.75 -1.64
CA THR A 44 3.06 11.58 -1.78
C THR A 44 2.77 12.35 -0.49
N PHE A 45 2.90 11.71 0.66
CA PHE A 45 2.67 12.29 1.98
C PHE A 45 3.67 13.38 2.31
N LYS A 46 4.96 13.19 1.99
CA LYS A 46 5.98 14.24 2.14
C LYS A 46 5.62 15.49 1.34
N LYS A 47 5.26 15.31 0.07
CA LYS A 47 4.80 16.42 -0.80
C LYS A 47 3.55 17.11 -0.24
N GLN A 48 2.63 16.35 0.33
CA GLN A 48 1.42 16.90 0.95
C GLN A 48 1.76 17.70 2.21
N LEU A 49 2.68 17.23 3.05
CA LEU A 49 3.15 17.93 4.24
C LEU A 49 3.87 19.25 3.88
N GLU A 50 4.69 19.24 2.84
CA GLU A 50 5.36 20.45 2.31
C GLU A 50 4.36 21.49 1.77
N SER A 51 3.14 21.06 1.40
CA SER A 51 2.07 21.93 0.91
C SER A 51 1.17 22.48 2.03
N ILE A 52 1.37 22.06 3.29
CA ILE A 52 0.60 22.60 4.42
C ILE A 52 1.22 23.94 4.80
N GLU A 53 0.59 25.04 4.39
CA GLU A 53 0.86 26.36 4.94
C GLU A 53 0.07 26.55 6.24
N LEU A 54 0.78 26.88 7.32
CA LEU A 54 0.18 27.39 8.55
C LEU A 54 -0.25 28.83 8.29
N VAL A 55 -1.56 29.05 8.28
CA VAL A 55 -2.16 30.39 8.16
C VAL A 55 -2.44 30.89 9.58
N ASP A 56 -1.90 32.05 9.93
CA ASP A 56 -2.12 32.75 11.22
C ASP A 56 -3.30 33.74 11.11
#